data_AF-A0A7W8F5T3-F1
#
_entry.id   AF-A0A7W8F5T3-F1
#
_cell.length_a   1.000
_cell.length_b   1.000
_cell.length_c   1.000
_cell.angle_alpha   90.00
_cell.angle_beta   90.00
_cell.angle_gamma   90.00
#
_symmetry.space_group_name_H-M   'P 1'
#
loop_
_entity.id
_entity.type
_entity.pdbx_description
1 polymer ?
#
loop_
_entity_poly.entity_id
_entity_poly.type
_entity_poly.pdbx_seq_one_letter_code
_entity_poly.pdbx_strand_id
1 'polypeptide(L)'
;MPAPENTVRRSLLIASAVLLSTALTAPVALAAPKPSTSPSATPPARMSSVGGARLGQPGTQVNLASGVPVLPKDVSARSWIVADAESGEVLAAHNAHWRLAPASTLKMLFADTLLPKWPGTTEHKVEPSDLAGIGSGSSMVGIKEDETYTVHDLWLGVFLRSGNDAVHVLSAMNGGVKNTVAEMNEHAEELQALDTYVVSPDGYDAEEQVSSAYDLTLIARSGLQKKDFREYASTVTAKFPGETKKNKKGKKVRGSFEIRNTNRLLAGDVDVPVYQGIAGVKNGNTTNAGATFTGVAERDGKVLLVTVMNPEKDESNEVYKETARLFDWGFEAAGKVEPVGELVPPKSAAQAGARPGPSASPGEAPGEAGGAGTGAAGVGSKAVASAAAGGGTDGMGVALGITGGVLVLLAGGAFLVNRRWPLPDLVRRRSRP
;
A
#
# COMPACT_ATOMS: atom_id res chain seq x y z
N MET A 1 -63.15 -46.30 0.15
CA MET A 1 -63.43 -47.75 -0.01
C MET A 1 -63.47 -48.05 -1.50
N PRO A 2 -62.81 -49.11 -2.03
CA PRO A 2 -61.92 -50.07 -1.38
C PRO A 2 -60.58 -50.28 -2.12
N ALA A 3 -59.72 -51.09 -1.48
CA ALA A 3 -58.47 -51.67 -1.97
C ALA A 3 -58.72 -52.74 -3.08
N PRO A 4 -57.71 -53.47 -3.60
CA PRO A 4 -57.09 -54.54 -2.81
C PRO A 4 -55.58 -54.77 -3.03
N GLU A 5 -55.02 -55.47 -2.04
CA GLU A 5 -53.73 -56.15 -2.04
C GLU A 5 -53.63 -57.24 -3.13
N ASN A 6 -52.40 -57.65 -3.45
CA ASN A 6 -52.08 -59.06 -3.68
C ASN A 6 -50.58 -59.31 -3.44
N THR A 7 -50.31 -60.03 -2.35
CA THR A 7 -49.08 -60.77 -2.06
C THR A 7 -48.88 -61.95 -3.02
N VAL A 8 -47.66 -62.14 -3.54
CA VAL A 8 -47.16 -63.49 -3.92
C VAL A 8 -45.68 -63.63 -3.51
N ARG A 9 -45.44 -64.56 -2.59
CA ARG A 9 -44.14 -65.19 -2.29
C ARG A 9 -43.66 -65.99 -3.51
N ARG A 10 -42.36 -66.02 -3.79
CA ARG A 10 -41.53 -67.24 -3.66
C ARG A 10 -40.07 -67.10 -4.17
N SER A 11 -39.21 -67.80 -3.42
CA SER A 11 -38.01 -68.52 -3.88
C SER A 11 -36.67 -67.79 -3.97
N LEU A 12 -35.84 -68.08 -2.96
CA LEU A 12 -34.38 -68.18 -3.03
C LEU A 12 -33.95 -69.13 -4.16
N LEU A 13 -32.90 -68.77 -4.90
CA LEU A 13 -31.89 -69.71 -5.39
C LEU A 13 -30.59 -68.94 -5.63
N ILE A 14 -29.52 -69.51 -5.06
CA ILE A 14 -28.13 -69.07 -5.09
C ILE A 14 -27.53 -69.42 -6.45
N ALA A 15 -26.83 -68.48 -7.09
CA ALA A 15 -25.89 -68.77 -8.14
C ALA A 15 -24.67 -67.84 -8.01
N SER A 16 -23.55 -68.46 -7.65
CA SER A 16 -22.22 -67.88 -7.61
C SER A 16 -21.76 -67.46 -9.01
N ALA A 17 -21.25 -66.24 -9.14
CA ALA A 17 -20.45 -65.83 -10.29
C ALA A 17 -19.24 -65.02 -9.80
N VAL A 18 -18.08 -65.67 -9.82
CA VAL A 18 -16.76 -65.05 -9.85
C VAL A 18 -16.65 -64.29 -11.17
N LEU A 19 -16.19 -63.02 -11.15
CA LEU A 19 -15.32 -62.45 -12.18
C LEU A 19 -14.88 -61.01 -11.85
N LEU A 20 -13.55 -60.88 -11.79
CA LEU A 20 -12.70 -59.79 -12.28
C LEU A 20 -12.73 -58.40 -11.62
N SER A 21 -11.63 -58.16 -10.91
CA SER A 21 -11.04 -56.87 -10.59
C SER A 21 -10.84 -55.99 -11.82
N THR A 22 -11.44 -54.81 -11.83
CA THR A 22 -10.86 -53.61 -12.46
C THR A 22 -11.00 -52.45 -11.48
N ALA A 23 -9.92 -52.17 -10.76
CA ALA A 23 -9.79 -50.95 -9.98
C ALA A 23 -9.74 -49.77 -10.95
N LEU A 24 -10.84 -49.02 -11.05
CA LEU A 24 -10.78 -47.67 -11.59
C LEU A 24 -10.07 -46.79 -10.55
N THR A 25 -8.79 -46.52 -10.79
CA THR A 25 -8.11 -45.36 -10.20
C THR A 25 -8.71 -44.10 -10.81
N ALA A 26 -9.82 -43.62 -10.25
CA ALA A 26 -10.23 -42.24 -10.47
C ALA A 26 -9.19 -41.33 -9.78
N PRO A 27 -8.63 -40.31 -10.45
CA PRO A 27 -7.87 -39.31 -9.75
C PRO A 27 -8.82 -38.64 -8.76
N VAL A 28 -8.48 -38.71 -7.47
CA VAL A 28 -9.05 -37.82 -6.46
C VAL A 28 -8.61 -36.41 -6.88
N ALA A 29 -9.43 -35.75 -7.69
CA ALA A 29 -9.34 -34.32 -7.85
C ALA A 29 -9.55 -33.76 -6.44
N LEU A 30 -8.45 -33.32 -5.83
CA LEU A 30 -8.48 -32.55 -4.60
C LEU A 30 -9.27 -31.29 -4.96
N ALA A 31 -10.58 -31.31 -4.72
CA ALA A 31 -11.39 -30.12 -4.81
C ALA A 31 -10.74 -29.12 -3.85
N ALA A 32 -10.17 -28.03 -4.41
CA ALA A 32 -9.72 -26.92 -3.60
C ALA A 32 -10.86 -26.56 -2.64
N PRO A 33 -10.60 -26.41 -1.33
CA PRO A 33 -11.65 -26.02 -0.41
C PRO A 33 -12.29 -24.74 -0.93
N LYS A 34 -13.61 -24.74 -1.03
CA LYS A 34 -14.37 -23.53 -1.37
C LYS A 34 -13.98 -22.42 -0.38
N PRO A 35 -13.75 -21.17 -0.82
CA PRO A 35 -13.40 -20.09 0.07
C PRO A 35 -14.45 -19.99 1.19
N SER A 36 -13.98 -20.07 2.43
CA SER A 36 -14.83 -19.86 3.59
C SER A 36 -15.20 -18.39 3.66
N THR A 37 -16.48 -18.11 3.84
CA THR A 37 -17.06 -16.76 3.98
C THR A 37 -16.80 -16.14 5.36
N SER A 38 -16.10 -16.86 6.25
CA SER A 38 -15.67 -16.37 7.56
C SER A 38 -14.16 -16.14 7.57
N PRO A 39 -13.66 -15.04 8.18
CA PRO A 39 -12.22 -14.84 8.34
C PRO A 39 -11.63 -16.07 9.06
N SER A 40 -10.70 -16.78 8.42
CA SER A 40 -9.97 -17.88 9.07
C SER A 40 -9.43 -17.38 10.41
N ALA A 41 -9.68 -18.07 11.53
CA ALA A 41 -9.16 -17.63 12.83
C ALA A 41 -7.62 -17.71 12.94
N THR A 42 -6.97 -18.40 12.00
CA THR A 42 -5.51 -18.63 12.01
C THR A 42 -4.90 -18.21 10.67
N PRO A 43 -3.71 -17.57 10.68
CA PRO A 43 -3.01 -17.22 9.46
C PRO A 43 -2.58 -18.48 8.68
N PRO A 44 -2.46 -18.40 7.34
CA PRO A 44 -1.87 -19.47 6.55
C PRO A 44 -0.45 -19.81 7.02
N ALA A 45 -0.06 -21.08 6.95
CA ALA A 45 1.28 -21.54 7.37
C ALA A 45 2.42 -20.93 6.54
N ARG A 46 2.13 -20.52 5.30
CA ARG A 46 3.03 -19.75 4.43
C ARG A 46 2.22 -18.67 3.73
N MET A 47 2.73 -17.45 3.75
CA MET A 47 2.16 -16.30 3.04
C MET A 47 3.16 -15.80 1.99
N SER A 48 2.86 -14.68 1.33
CA SER A 48 3.79 -14.01 0.41
C SER A 48 5.15 -13.74 1.07
N SER A 49 6.21 -13.73 0.27
CA SER A 49 7.58 -13.44 0.74
C SER A 49 8.15 -12.15 0.15
N VAL A 50 7.29 -11.33 -0.48
CA VAL A 50 7.65 -10.00 -0.96
C VAL A 50 8.19 -9.19 0.22
N GLY A 51 9.33 -8.52 0.06
CA GLY A 51 9.96 -7.79 1.16
C GLY A 51 10.75 -8.64 2.16
N GLY A 52 10.76 -9.97 2.03
CA GLY A 52 11.66 -10.85 2.78
C GLY A 52 11.00 -12.14 3.29
N ALA A 53 11.77 -13.22 3.33
CA ALA A 53 11.28 -14.56 3.70
C ALA A 53 10.66 -14.65 5.11
N ARG A 54 11.11 -13.79 6.04
CA ARG A 54 10.57 -13.72 7.40
C ARG A 54 9.16 -13.13 7.44
N LEU A 55 8.87 -12.14 6.59
CA LEU A 55 7.55 -11.49 6.56
C LEU A 55 6.44 -12.46 6.13
N GLY A 56 6.79 -13.50 5.37
CA GLY A 56 5.87 -14.58 4.97
C GLY A 56 5.60 -15.65 6.01
N GLN A 57 6.25 -15.59 7.19
CA GLN A 57 6.01 -16.52 8.28
C GLN A 57 4.87 -16.05 9.19
N PRO A 58 4.03 -16.95 9.71
CA PRO A 58 3.06 -16.60 10.73
C PRO A 58 3.74 -16.22 12.06
N GLY A 59 3.03 -15.46 12.89
CA GLY A 59 3.50 -14.96 14.17
C GLY A 59 4.33 -13.68 14.07
N THR A 60 4.88 -13.28 15.21
CA THR A 60 5.65 -12.05 15.37
C THR A 60 7.08 -12.22 14.86
N GLN A 61 7.49 -11.34 13.97
CA GLN A 61 8.85 -11.22 13.43
C GLN A 61 9.49 -9.96 13.99
N VAL A 62 10.55 -10.12 14.79
CA VAL A 62 11.37 -9.03 15.35
C VAL A 62 12.77 -9.57 15.66
N ASN A 63 13.80 -8.73 15.59
CA ASN A 63 15.16 -9.07 16.06
C ASN A 63 15.38 -8.52 17.47
N LEU A 64 15.19 -9.36 18.49
CA LEU A 64 15.42 -8.99 19.88
C LEU A 64 16.90 -9.14 20.26
N ALA A 65 17.68 -8.10 19.97
CA ALA A 65 19.07 -7.96 20.40
C ALA A 65 19.18 -7.12 21.69
N SER A 66 20.36 -7.08 22.30
CA SER A 66 20.62 -6.24 23.48
C SER A 66 20.39 -4.76 23.14
N GLY A 67 19.63 -4.05 23.97
CA GLY A 67 19.27 -2.65 23.76
C GLY A 67 18.01 -2.40 22.90
N VAL A 68 17.43 -3.44 22.29
CA VAL A 68 16.11 -3.35 21.62
C VAL A 68 15.00 -3.44 22.68
N PRO A 69 14.02 -2.52 22.70
CA PRO A 69 12.91 -2.59 23.64
C PRO A 69 12.04 -3.81 23.39
N VAL A 70 11.47 -4.37 24.45
CA VAL A 70 10.51 -5.48 24.35
C VAL A 70 9.25 -4.98 23.64
N LEU A 71 8.72 -5.77 22.71
CA LEU A 71 7.45 -5.46 22.06
C LEU A 71 6.32 -5.34 23.09
N PRO A 72 5.33 -4.45 22.87
CA PRO A 72 4.17 -4.34 23.74
C PRO A 72 3.41 -5.67 23.78
N LYS A 73 3.14 -6.18 24.99
CA LYS A 73 2.46 -7.47 25.21
C LYS A 73 0.97 -7.42 24.85
N ASP A 74 0.38 -6.23 24.89
CA ASP A 74 -1.04 -5.98 24.62
C ASP A 74 -1.25 -5.51 23.18
N VAL A 75 -0.92 -6.36 22.20
CA VAL A 75 -1.29 -6.15 20.79
C VAL A 75 -2.04 -7.39 20.34
N SER A 76 -3.35 -7.26 20.19
CA SER A 76 -4.29 -8.32 19.82
C SER A 76 -4.63 -8.33 18.33
N ALA A 77 -4.12 -7.36 17.55
CA ALA A 77 -4.32 -7.33 16.11
C ALA A 77 -3.81 -8.58 15.41
N ARG A 78 -4.68 -9.11 14.55
CA ARG A 78 -4.41 -10.29 13.74
C ARG A 78 -3.28 -10.08 12.75
N SER A 79 -3.10 -8.86 12.25
CA SER A 79 -1.96 -8.49 11.40
C SER A 79 -1.52 -7.06 11.68
N TRP A 80 -0.20 -6.84 11.76
CA TRP A 80 0.37 -5.52 11.89
C TRP A 80 1.81 -5.45 11.35
N ILE A 81 2.27 -4.24 11.07
CA ILE A 81 3.64 -3.96 10.61
C ILE A 81 4.11 -2.59 11.13
N VAL A 82 5.39 -2.49 11.48
CA VAL A 82 6.09 -1.24 11.83
C VAL A 82 7.28 -1.09 10.89
N ALA A 83 7.30 -0.01 10.11
CA ALA A 83 8.33 0.22 9.10
C ALA A 83 8.82 1.66 9.10
N ASP A 84 10.09 1.85 8.74
CA ASP A 84 10.64 3.16 8.44
C ASP A 84 10.13 3.61 7.05
N ALA A 85 9.53 4.79 6.98
CA ALA A 85 8.91 5.29 5.76
C ALA A 85 9.96 5.70 4.72
N GLU A 86 11.13 6.15 5.16
CA GLU A 86 12.21 6.64 4.33
C GLU A 86 12.98 5.46 3.72
N SER A 87 13.62 4.64 4.56
CA SER A 87 14.41 3.50 4.09
C SER A 87 13.53 2.37 3.52
N GLY A 88 12.30 2.24 4.03
CA GLY A 88 11.44 1.09 3.76
C GLY A 88 11.77 -0.11 4.66
N GLU A 89 12.73 -0.02 5.57
CA GLU A 89 13.08 -1.11 6.46
C GLU A 89 11.89 -1.49 7.37
N VAL A 90 11.57 -2.78 7.42
CA VAL A 90 10.54 -3.32 8.31
C VAL A 90 11.19 -3.69 9.63
N LEU A 91 10.83 -2.98 10.70
CA LEU A 91 11.42 -3.12 12.04
C LEU A 91 10.84 -4.31 12.80
N ALA A 92 9.53 -4.49 12.69
CA ALA A 92 8.81 -5.65 13.21
C ALA A 92 7.49 -5.84 12.46
N ALA A 93 6.97 -7.06 12.47
CA ALA A 93 5.65 -7.36 11.95
C ALA A 93 5.02 -8.56 12.65
N HIS A 94 3.71 -8.72 12.49
CA HIS A 94 2.98 -9.92 12.87
C HIS A 94 2.03 -10.29 11.74
N ASN A 95 2.18 -11.49 11.19
CA ASN A 95 1.39 -11.96 10.05
C ASN A 95 1.29 -10.93 8.90
N ALA A 96 2.41 -10.33 8.49
CA ALA A 96 2.45 -9.14 7.63
C ALA A 96 1.66 -9.30 6.32
N HIS A 97 1.72 -10.49 5.73
CA HIS A 97 1.08 -10.87 4.47
C HIS A 97 -0.26 -11.59 4.63
N TRP A 98 -0.88 -11.53 5.82
CA TRP A 98 -2.19 -12.16 6.00
C TRP A 98 -3.26 -11.36 5.28
N ARG A 99 -3.83 -11.98 4.25
CA ARG A 99 -4.98 -11.45 3.50
C ARG A 99 -6.20 -11.33 4.39
N LEU A 100 -6.58 -10.10 4.70
CA LEU A 100 -7.73 -9.71 5.51
C LEU A 100 -8.53 -8.64 4.76
N ALA A 101 -9.82 -8.52 5.06
CA ALA A 101 -10.61 -7.43 4.50
C ALA A 101 -10.04 -6.08 4.96
N PRO A 102 -9.82 -5.11 4.05
CA PRO A 102 -9.14 -3.86 4.40
C PRO A 102 -10.06 -2.84 5.07
N ALA A 103 -11.38 -2.93 4.87
CA ALA A 103 -12.29 -1.80 5.12
C ALA A 103 -11.79 -0.52 4.40
N SER A 104 -12.14 0.65 4.93
CA SER A 104 -11.82 1.95 4.32
C SER A 104 -10.34 2.33 4.28
N THR A 105 -9.40 1.54 4.83
CA THR A 105 -7.97 1.77 4.56
C THR A 105 -7.64 1.56 3.08
N LEU A 106 -8.45 0.77 2.34
CA LEU A 106 -8.33 0.63 0.89
C LEU A 106 -8.51 1.95 0.13
N LYS A 107 -9.18 2.95 0.74
CA LYS A 107 -9.29 4.29 0.15
C LYS A 107 -7.94 4.98 -0.02
N MET A 108 -6.88 4.52 0.66
CA MET A 108 -5.52 4.96 0.38
C MET A 108 -5.09 4.57 -1.04
N LEU A 109 -5.40 3.35 -1.49
CA LEU A 109 -5.12 2.90 -2.85
C LEU A 109 -5.94 3.69 -3.85
N PHE A 110 -7.24 3.85 -3.59
CA PHE A 110 -8.12 4.69 -4.40
C PHE A 110 -7.57 6.11 -4.59
N ALA A 111 -7.15 6.75 -3.51
CA ALA A 111 -6.54 8.07 -3.55
C ALA A 111 -5.22 8.07 -4.32
N ASP A 112 -4.35 7.07 -4.06
CA ASP A 112 -3.05 6.97 -4.72
C ASP A 112 -3.17 6.81 -6.25
N THR A 113 -4.21 6.11 -6.72
CA THR A 113 -4.54 5.90 -8.13
C THR A 113 -5.17 7.13 -8.78
N LEU A 114 -6.15 7.78 -8.14
CA LEU A 114 -6.98 8.81 -8.79
C LEU A 114 -6.55 10.26 -8.53
N LEU A 115 -5.84 10.57 -7.43
CA LEU A 115 -5.41 11.94 -7.12
C LEU A 115 -4.73 12.66 -8.30
N PRO A 116 -3.84 12.02 -9.09
CA PRO A 116 -3.16 12.70 -10.20
C PRO A 116 -4.06 13.10 -11.38
N LYS A 117 -5.30 12.62 -11.45
CA LYS A 117 -6.15 12.74 -12.64
C LYS A 117 -6.74 14.12 -12.85
N TRP A 118 -7.03 14.85 -11.76
CA TRP A 118 -7.69 16.14 -11.83
C TRP A 118 -7.11 17.15 -10.84
N PRO A 119 -6.98 18.42 -11.24
CA PRO A 119 -6.76 19.50 -10.30
C PRO A 119 -7.85 19.54 -9.23
N GLY A 120 -7.50 19.90 -8.00
CA GLY A 120 -8.47 20.05 -6.90
C GLY A 120 -9.56 21.10 -7.16
N THR A 121 -9.31 22.05 -8.06
CA THR A 121 -10.26 23.11 -8.47
C THR A 121 -11.28 22.64 -9.50
N THR A 122 -11.15 21.44 -10.07
CA THR A 122 -12.13 20.91 -11.01
C THR A 122 -13.46 20.74 -10.32
N GLU A 123 -14.53 21.22 -10.93
CA GLU A 123 -15.90 21.11 -10.43
C GLU A 123 -16.64 19.96 -11.12
N HIS A 124 -17.47 19.25 -10.36
CA HIS A 124 -18.38 18.23 -10.87
C HIS A 124 -19.79 18.48 -10.32
N LYS A 125 -20.79 18.55 -11.21
CA LYS A 125 -22.19 18.58 -10.81
C LYS A 125 -22.66 17.14 -10.63
N VAL A 126 -23.04 16.78 -9.41
CA VAL A 126 -23.38 15.40 -9.04
C VAL A 126 -24.70 15.01 -9.69
N GLU A 127 -24.69 13.90 -10.42
CA GLU A 127 -25.88 13.26 -10.96
C GLU A 127 -26.41 12.20 -10.00
N PRO A 128 -27.72 11.90 -9.97
CA PRO A 128 -28.24 10.81 -9.15
C PRO A 128 -27.56 9.45 -9.38
N SER A 129 -27.10 9.19 -10.62
CA SER A 129 -26.35 7.99 -10.98
C SER A 129 -24.97 7.91 -10.32
N ASP A 130 -24.35 9.03 -9.98
CA ASP A 130 -23.05 9.08 -9.31
C ASP A 130 -23.12 8.56 -7.87
N LEU A 131 -24.32 8.50 -7.30
CA LEU A 131 -24.59 8.03 -5.94
C LEU A 131 -25.24 6.64 -5.91
N ALA A 132 -25.36 5.98 -7.07
CA ALA A 132 -25.97 4.67 -7.18
C ALA A 132 -25.04 3.55 -6.68
N GLY A 133 -25.61 2.50 -6.08
CA GLY A 133 -24.84 1.32 -5.68
C GLY A 133 -24.00 1.47 -4.40
N ILE A 134 -24.14 2.57 -3.67
CA ILE A 134 -23.52 2.73 -2.34
C ILE A 134 -24.16 1.74 -1.37
N GLY A 135 -23.34 0.92 -0.69
CA GLY A 135 -23.79 -0.08 0.26
C GLY A 135 -24.52 0.52 1.46
N SER A 136 -25.51 -0.22 2.00
CA SER A 136 -26.25 0.21 3.19
C SER A 136 -25.33 0.36 4.41
N GLY A 137 -25.56 1.38 5.23
CA GLY A 137 -24.72 1.66 6.41
C GLY A 137 -23.33 2.24 6.08
N SER A 138 -23.04 2.53 4.81
CA SER A 138 -21.83 3.21 4.38
C SER A 138 -21.63 4.55 5.11
N SER A 139 -20.36 4.88 5.39
CA SER A 139 -20.01 6.23 5.80
C SER A 139 -20.24 7.21 4.65
N MET A 140 -20.83 8.37 4.96
CA MET A 140 -21.17 9.41 3.98
C MET A 140 -20.64 10.75 4.47
N VAL A 141 -20.10 11.57 3.57
CA VAL A 141 -19.77 12.97 3.90
C VAL A 141 -21.02 13.84 3.84
N GLY A 142 -22.00 13.48 3.01
CA GLY A 142 -23.25 14.21 2.84
C GLY A 142 -23.37 14.91 1.49
N ILE A 143 -22.79 14.33 0.43
CA ILE A 143 -22.98 14.81 -0.94
C ILE A 143 -24.46 14.69 -1.33
N LYS A 144 -24.88 15.61 -2.19
CA LYS A 144 -26.24 15.71 -2.71
C LYS A 144 -26.21 15.76 -4.23
N GLU A 145 -27.14 15.04 -4.84
CA GLU A 145 -27.48 15.17 -6.24
C GLU A 145 -27.83 16.62 -6.59
N ASP A 146 -27.59 16.98 -7.84
CA ASP A 146 -27.78 18.32 -8.41
C ASP A 146 -26.90 19.45 -7.82
N GLU A 147 -26.11 19.17 -6.79
CA GLU A 147 -25.12 20.10 -6.25
C GLU A 147 -23.76 19.93 -6.93
N THR A 148 -23.02 21.03 -7.04
CA THR A 148 -21.65 21.03 -7.58
C THR A 148 -20.62 20.92 -6.46
N TYR A 149 -19.62 20.08 -6.61
CA TYR A 149 -18.51 19.95 -5.66
C TYR A 149 -17.19 20.08 -6.40
N THR A 150 -16.19 20.67 -5.75
CA THR A 150 -14.82 20.63 -6.26
C THR A 150 -14.20 19.26 -5.96
N VAL A 151 -13.23 18.83 -6.76
CA VAL A 151 -12.43 17.62 -6.49
C VAL A 151 -11.76 17.72 -5.11
N HIS A 152 -11.36 18.93 -4.69
CA HIS A 152 -10.87 19.18 -3.34
C HIS A 152 -11.91 18.85 -2.25
N ASP A 153 -13.17 19.27 -2.42
CA ASP A 153 -14.25 18.91 -1.50
C ASP A 153 -14.39 17.38 -1.43
N LEU A 154 -14.44 16.70 -2.58
CA LEU A 154 -14.58 15.25 -2.64
C LEU A 154 -13.46 14.54 -1.87
N TRP A 155 -12.19 14.93 -2.07
CA TRP A 155 -11.07 14.35 -1.33
C TRP A 155 -11.11 14.65 0.17
N LEU A 156 -11.56 15.84 0.59
CA LEU A 156 -11.83 16.12 2.01
C LEU A 156 -12.88 15.15 2.57
N GLY A 157 -13.94 14.85 1.80
CA GLY A 157 -14.94 13.85 2.17
C GLY A 157 -14.39 12.44 2.31
N VAL A 158 -13.55 12.02 1.36
CA VAL A 158 -12.86 10.72 1.38
C VAL A 158 -11.99 10.57 2.62
N PHE A 159 -11.11 11.53 2.91
CA PHE A 159 -10.14 11.40 4.00
C PHE A 159 -10.74 11.66 5.37
N LEU A 160 -11.53 12.72 5.56
CA LEU A 160 -12.00 13.09 6.89
C LEU A 160 -13.18 12.23 7.34
N ARG A 161 -14.14 11.99 6.45
CA ARG A 161 -15.40 11.29 6.79
C ARG A 161 -15.48 9.88 6.25
N SER A 162 -14.46 9.41 5.54
CA SER A 162 -14.49 8.10 4.88
C SER A 162 -15.68 7.99 3.91
N GLY A 163 -16.11 9.11 3.33
CA GLY A 163 -17.35 9.21 2.56
C GLY A 163 -17.33 8.33 1.32
N ASN A 164 -18.19 7.31 1.30
CA ASN A 164 -18.38 6.43 0.14
C ASN A 164 -19.08 7.19 -1.00
N ASP A 165 -19.97 8.13 -0.69
CA ASP A 165 -20.51 9.08 -1.66
C ASP A 165 -19.42 9.83 -2.44
N ALA A 166 -18.40 10.34 -1.75
CA ALA A 166 -17.30 11.03 -2.42
C ALA A 166 -16.48 10.09 -3.32
N VAL A 167 -16.26 8.84 -2.87
CA VAL A 167 -15.60 7.81 -3.69
C VAL A 167 -16.41 7.50 -4.95
N HIS A 168 -17.73 7.31 -4.83
CA HIS A 168 -18.58 6.98 -5.97
C HIS A 168 -18.66 8.12 -6.99
N VAL A 169 -18.73 9.38 -6.54
CA VAL A 169 -18.65 10.55 -7.45
C VAL A 169 -17.31 10.60 -8.19
N LEU A 170 -16.19 10.46 -7.47
CA LEU A 170 -14.86 10.43 -8.10
C LEU A 170 -14.70 9.22 -9.05
N SER A 171 -15.30 8.08 -8.72
CA SER A 171 -15.36 6.92 -9.62
C SER A 171 -16.22 7.19 -10.85
N ALA A 172 -17.35 7.88 -10.74
CA ALA A 172 -18.19 8.27 -11.87
C ALA A 172 -17.43 9.21 -12.82
N MET A 173 -16.72 10.21 -12.27
CA MET A 173 -15.79 11.07 -13.03
C MET A 173 -14.69 10.27 -13.74
N ASN A 174 -14.31 9.10 -13.20
CA ASN A 174 -13.32 8.20 -13.75
C ASN A 174 -13.87 7.19 -14.78
N GLY A 175 -15.08 7.39 -15.30
CA GLY A 175 -15.73 6.41 -16.19
C GLY A 175 -16.40 5.24 -15.47
N GLY A 176 -16.67 5.39 -14.17
CA GLY A 176 -17.45 4.47 -13.34
C GLY A 176 -16.60 3.58 -12.41
N VAL A 177 -17.32 2.88 -11.53
CA VAL A 177 -16.74 1.96 -10.52
C VAL A 177 -15.89 0.86 -11.18
N LYS A 178 -16.37 0.26 -12.28
CA LYS A 178 -15.65 -0.82 -12.97
C LYS A 178 -14.27 -0.36 -13.47
N ASN A 179 -14.20 0.82 -14.11
CA ASN A 179 -12.92 1.35 -14.60
C ASN A 179 -11.99 1.67 -13.42
N THR A 180 -12.53 2.30 -12.38
CA THR A 180 -11.78 2.62 -11.16
C THR A 180 -11.18 1.37 -10.51
N VAL A 181 -11.96 0.31 -10.34
CA VAL A 181 -11.49 -0.96 -9.74
C VAL A 181 -10.40 -1.61 -10.59
N ALA A 182 -10.51 -1.54 -11.92
CA ALA A 182 -9.48 -2.06 -12.82
C ALA A 182 -8.15 -1.30 -12.63
N GLU A 183 -8.19 0.03 -12.64
CA GLU A 183 -7.01 0.88 -12.42
C GLU A 183 -6.42 0.71 -11.00
N MET A 184 -7.25 0.50 -9.99
CA MET A 184 -6.77 0.25 -8.62
C MET A 184 -6.02 -1.09 -8.53
N ASN A 185 -6.52 -2.16 -9.19
CA ASN A 185 -5.82 -3.44 -9.23
C ASN A 185 -4.50 -3.32 -10.03
N GLU A 186 -4.50 -2.62 -11.17
CA GLU A 186 -3.27 -2.35 -11.93
C GLU A 186 -2.25 -1.56 -11.09
N HIS A 187 -2.72 -0.56 -10.34
CA HIS A 187 -1.87 0.23 -9.46
C HIS A 187 -1.34 -0.60 -8.28
N ALA A 188 -2.15 -1.49 -7.70
CA ALA A 188 -1.68 -2.44 -6.68
C ALA A 188 -0.56 -3.34 -7.23
N GLU A 189 -0.69 -3.82 -8.47
CA GLU A 189 0.37 -4.59 -9.12
C GLU A 189 1.65 -3.78 -9.35
N GLU A 190 1.54 -2.51 -9.76
CA GLU A 190 2.69 -1.59 -9.92
C GLU A 190 3.42 -1.38 -8.59
N LEU A 191 2.68 -1.22 -7.50
CA LEU A 191 3.24 -1.08 -6.15
C LEU A 191 3.79 -2.39 -5.56
N GLN A 192 3.58 -3.52 -6.23
CA GLN A 192 3.85 -4.86 -5.71
C GLN A 192 3.04 -5.20 -4.44
N ALA A 193 1.85 -4.61 -4.30
CA ALA A 193 0.85 -4.96 -3.30
C ALA A 193 0.07 -6.22 -3.74
N LEU A 194 0.76 -7.37 -3.73
CA LEU A 194 0.28 -8.62 -4.35
C LEU A 194 -0.64 -9.48 -3.47
N ASP A 195 -0.90 -9.03 -2.24
CA ASP A 195 -1.92 -9.58 -1.34
C ASP A 195 -3.23 -8.79 -1.38
N THR A 196 -3.30 -7.79 -2.26
CA THR A 196 -4.46 -6.92 -2.44
C THR A 196 -5.27 -7.33 -3.65
N TYR A 197 -6.58 -7.45 -3.47
CA TYR A 197 -7.54 -7.61 -4.55
C TYR A 197 -8.73 -6.69 -4.30
N VAL A 198 -8.98 -5.80 -5.26
CA VAL A 198 -10.01 -4.75 -5.17
C VAL A 198 -11.26 -5.21 -5.89
N VAL A 199 -12.40 -5.12 -5.19
CA VAL A 199 -13.74 -5.40 -5.72
C VAL A 199 -14.60 -4.13 -5.69
N SER A 200 -14.41 -3.28 -4.68
CA SER A 200 -15.01 -1.95 -4.57
C SER A 200 -13.94 -0.88 -4.27
N PRO A 201 -14.10 0.35 -4.79
CA PRO A 201 -13.10 1.41 -4.62
C PRO A 201 -13.08 2.00 -3.20
N ASP A 202 -14.14 1.76 -2.43
CA ASP A 202 -14.33 2.31 -1.09
C ASP A 202 -13.89 1.37 0.04
N GLY A 203 -13.56 0.10 -0.26
CA GLY A 203 -13.23 -0.89 0.75
C GLY A 203 -14.44 -1.46 1.51
N TYR A 204 -15.66 -1.26 1.00
CA TYR A 204 -16.88 -1.87 1.55
C TYR A 204 -16.81 -3.41 1.51
N ASP A 205 -17.55 -4.11 2.38
CA ASP A 205 -17.51 -5.57 2.42
C ASP A 205 -17.98 -6.19 1.10
N ALA A 206 -17.10 -6.96 0.48
CA ALA A 206 -17.35 -7.70 -0.75
C ALA A 206 -16.62 -9.04 -0.70
N GLU A 207 -17.15 -10.04 -1.40
CA GLU A 207 -16.49 -11.34 -1.54
C GLU A 207 -15.11 -11.15 -2.20
N GLU A 208 -14.10 -11.88 -1.74
CA GLU A 208 -12.70 -11.81 -2.22
C GLU A 208 -11.96 -10.49 -1.99
N GLN A 209 -12.61 -9.42 -1.54
CA GLN A 209 -11.94 -8.14 -1.26
C GLN A 209 -10.98 -8.26 -0.07
N VAL A 210 -9.68 -8.19 -0.35
CA VAL A 210 -8.62 -8.38 0.64
C VAL A 210 -7.44 -7.43 0.41
N SER A 211 -6.66 -7.23 1.46
CA SER A 211 -5.31 -6.67 1.44
C SER A 211 -4.52 -7.27 2.61
N SER A 212 -3.30 -6.81 2.84
CA SER A 212 -2.46 -7.22 3.98
C SER A 212 -1.90 -5.98 4.70
N ALA A 213 -1.41 -6.15 5.93
CA ALA A 213 -0.77 -5.03 6.63
C ALA A 213 0.47 -4.54 5.86
N TYR A 214 1.21 -5.45 5.23
CA TYR A 214 2.33 -5.14 4.35
C TYR A 214 1.88 -4.28 3.15
N ASP A 215 0.87 -4.73 2.41
CA ASP A 215 0.39 -4.05 1.20
C ASP A 215 -0.20 -2.67 1.50
N LEU A 216 -1.04 -2.56 2.53
CA LEU A 216 -1.59 -1.27 2.96
C LEU A 216 -0.49 -0.27 3.35
N THR A 217 0.64 -0.77 3.84
CA THR A 217 1.82 0.05 4.18
C THR A 217 2.59 0.48 2.93
N LEU A 218 2.73 -0.38 1.91
CA LEU A 218 3.26 0.01 0.60
C LEU A 218 2.41 1.11 -0.05
N ILE A 219 1.08 0.92 -0.03
CA ILE A 219 0.11 1.87 -0.56
C ILE A 219 0.21 3.21 0.16
N ALA A 220 0.25 3.21 1.50
CA ALA A 220 0.41 4.43 2.27
C ALA A 220 1.74 5.14 1.96
N ARG A 221 2.84 4.38 1.86
CA ARG A 221 4.16 4.92 1.48
C ARG A 221 4.10 5.56 0.09
N SER A 222 3.52 4.91 -0.90
CA SER A 222 3.35 5.51 -2.23
C SER A 222 2.50 6.78 -2.20
N GLY A 223 1.32 6.72 -1.59
CA GLY A 223 0.38 7.85 -1.49
C GLY A 223 1.00 9.07 -0.84
N LEU A 224 1.67 8.87 0.29
CA LEU A 224 2.30 9.95 1.04
C LEU A 224 3.41 10.68 0.24
N GLN A 225 3.90 10.17 -0.91
CA GLN A 225 4.84 10.90 -1.77
C GLN A 225 4.19 12.13 -2.41
N LYS A 226 2.86 12.10 -2.58
CA LYS A 226 2.07 13.16 -3.19
C LYS A 226 1.69 14.21 -2.14
N LYS A 227 1.87 15.50 -2.48
CA LYS A 227 1.67 16.62 -1.53
C LYS A 227 0.21 16.73 -1.08
N ASP A 228 -0.70 16.62 -2.03
CA ASP A 228 -2.15 16.62 -1.83
C ASP A 228 -2.61 15.46 -0.94
N PHE A 229 -2.10 14.24 -1.15
CA PHE A 229 -2.39 13.11 -0.27
C PHE A 229 -2.02 13.42 1.19
N ARG A 230 -0.81 13.96 1.42
CA ARG A 230 -0.37 14.37 2.77
C ARG A 230 -1.26 15.47 3.35
N GLU A 231 -1.68 16.42 2.53
CA GLU A 231 -2.57 17.51 2.94
C GLU A 231 -3.93 16.96 3.42
N TYR A 232 -4.59 16.13 2.62
CA TYR A 232 -5.89 15.55 2.99
C TYR A 232 -5.78 14.61 4.20
N ALA A 233 -4.77 13.74 4.23
CA ALA A 233 -4.55 12.78 5.31
C ALA A 233 -4.29 13.44 6.68
N SER A 234 -3.66 14.62 6.69
CA SER A 234 -3.32 15.35 7.93
C SER A 234 -4.33 16.42 8.34
N THR A 235 -5.35 16.68 7.52
CA THR A 235 -6.39 17.67 7.81
C THR A 235 -7.32 17.17 8.92
N VAL A 236 -7.49 17.95 9.99
CA VAL A 236 -8.31 17.58 11.16
C VAL A 236 -9.77 17.98 10.99
N THR A 237 -10.01 19.22 10.55
CA THR A 237 -11.35 19.73 10.28
C THR A 237 -11.35 20.52 8.98
N ALA A 238 -12.51 20.56 8.32
CA ALA A 238 -12.74 21.38 7.15
C ALA A 238 -14.22 21.82 7.10
N LYS A 239 -14.50 22.91 6.41
CA LYS A 239 -15.87 23.27 6.02
C LYS A 239 -16.20 22.54 4.74
N PHE A 240 -17.30 21.80 4.73
CA PHE A 240 -17.79 21.07 3.58
C PHE A 240 -19.07 21.73 3.05
N PRO A 241 -19.21 21.93 1.73
CA PRO A 241 -20.40 22.53 1.15
C PRO A 241 -21.61 21.61 1.30
N GLY A 242 -22.71 22.13 1.83
CA GLY A 242 -23.95 21.38 2.04
C GLY A 242 -24.92 21.51 0.87
N GLU A 243 -26.19 21.24 1.15
CA GLU A 243 -27.29 21.36 0.19
C GLU A 243 -27.78 22.81 0.06
N THR A 244 -28.21 23.21 -1.14
CA THR A 244 -28.85 24.49 -1.42
C THR A 244 -30.30 24.47 -0.94
N LYS A 245 -30.63 25.32 0.03
CA LYS A 245 -31.98 25.42 0.62
C LYS A 245 -32.53 26.83 0.52
N LYS A 246 -33.86 26.96 0.56
CA LYS A 246 -34.52 28.26 0.72
C LYS A 246 -34.35 28.72 2.16
N ASN A 247 -33.82 29.93 2.36
CA ASN A 247 -33.78 30.56 3.66
C ASN A 247 -35.17 31.08 4.08
N LYS A 248 -35.28 31.66 5.29
CA LYS A 248 -36.53 32.23 5.82
C LYS A 248 -37.16 33.33 4.94
N LYS A 249 -36.40 33.89 3.99
CA LYS A 249 -36.85 34.91 3.03
C LYS A 249 -37.12 34.33 1.62
N GLY A 250 -37.12 33.01 1.46
CA GLY A 250 -37.37 32.32 0.19
C GLY A 250 -36.18 32.32 -0.79
N LYS A 251 -35.03 32.91 -0.45
CA LYS A 251 -33.82 32.94 -1.30
C LYS A 251 -33.09 31.60 -1.20
N LYS A 252 -32.70 31.02 -2.34
CA LYS A 252 -31.81 29.85 -2.40
C LYS A 252 -30.41 30.25 -1.90
N VAL A 253 -29.91 29.54 -0.89
CA VAL A 253 -28.59 29.73 -0.30
C VAL A 253 -27.99 28.36 -0.04
N ARG A 254 -26.71 28.19 -0.36
CA ARG A 254 -25.95 27.01 -0.01
C ARG A 254 -25.17 27.27 1.27
N GLY A 255 -25.42 26.44 2.28
CA GLY A 255 -24.67 26.48 3.54
C GLY A 255 -23.43 25.59 3.48
N SER A 256 -22.63 25.63 4.54
CA SER A 256 -21.56 24.67 4.80
C SER A 256 -21.71 24.09 6.20
N PHE A 257 -21.22 22.88 6.42
CA PHE A 257 -21.08 22.28 7.75
C PHE A 257 -19.63 21.87 8.00
N GLU A 258 -19.24 21.71 9.26
CA GLU A 258 -17.89 21.24 9.59
C GLU A 258 -17.85 19.70 9.49
N ILE A 259 -16.78 19.20 8.87
CA ILE A 259 -16.40 17.80 8.92
C ILE A 259 -15.12 17.67 9.72
N ARG A 260 -15.00 16.57 10.48
CA ARG A 260 -13.84 16.25 11.30
C ARG A 260 -13.28 14.89 10.90
N ASN A 261 -11.96 14.75 10.92
CA ASN A 261 -11.26 13.53 10.58
C ASN A 261 -11.60 12.41 11.57
N THR A 262 -11.90 11.23 11.04
CA THR A 262 -12.27 10.04 11.81
C THR A 262 -11.06 9.29 12.39
N ASN A 263 -9.85 9.61 11.96
CA ASN A 263 -8.61 9.16 12.59
C ASN A 263 -8.47 9.75 14.01
N ARG A 264 -8.63 8.90 15.04
CA ARG A 264 -8.62 9.34 16.44
C ARG A 264 -7.23 9.63 16.99
N LEU A 265 -6.16 9.04 16.44
CA LEU A 265 -4.80 9.47 16.79
C LEU A 265 -4.54 10.89 16.30
N LEU A 266 -5.14 11.31 15.19
CA LEU A 266 -4.97 12.67 14.65
C LEU A 266 -5.93 13.69 15.28
N ALA A 267 -7.20 13.33 15.45
CA ALA A 267 -8.25 14.24 15.89
C ALA A 267 -8.50 14.20 17.40
N GLY A 268 -8.06 13.15 18.10
CA GLY A 268 -8.42 12.86 19.48
C GLY A 268 -9.82 12.27 19.64
N ASP A 269 -10.02 11.55 20.74
CA ASP A 269 -11.30 11.05 21.25
C ASP A 269 -11.27 10.97 22.78
N VAL A 270 -12.38 10.53 23.39
CA VAL A 270 -12.54 10.45 24.86
C VAL A 270 -11.43 9.62 25.54
N ASP A 271 -11.01 8.52 24.93
CA ASP A 271 -10.03 7.57 25.47
C ASP A 271 -8.78 7.42 24.58
N VAL A 272 -8.64 8.29 23.57
CA VAL A 272 -7.48 8.34 22.68
C VAL A 272 -7.00 9.78 22.56
N PRO A 273 -5.90 10.17 23.22
CA PRO A 273 -5.34 11.51 23.02
C PRO A 273 -4.77 11.64 21.61
N VAL A 274 -4.60 12.89 21.16
CA VAL A 274 -3.85 13.16 19.92
C VAL A 274 -2.43 12.62 20.08
N TYR A 275 -2.01 11.74 19.18
CA TYR A 275 -0.70 11.11 19.24
C TYR A 275 0.39 12.09 18.76
N GLN A 276 1.44 12.26 19.55
CA GLN A 276 2.51 13.20 19.20
C GLN A 276 3.25 12.75 17.94
N GLY A 277 3.34 13.65 16.96
CA GLY A 277 4.02 13.44 15.68
C GLY A 277 3.13 12.84 14.58
N ILE A 278 1.88 12.47 14.88
CA ILE A 278 0.97 11.87 13.90
C ILE A 278 0.64 12.83 12.75
N ALA A 279 0.57 12.30 11.53
CA ALA A 279 0.27 13.06 10.32
C ALA A 279 -0.70 12.36 9.35
N GLY A 280 -1.46 11.37 9.83
CA GLY A 280 -2.37 10.58 9.00
C GLY A 280 -2.45 9.13 9.49
N VAL A 281 -2.82 8.15 8.64
CA VAL A 281 -3.25 8.28 7.23
C VAL A 281 -4.74 8.01 7.11
N LYS A 282 -5.18 6.78 7.42
CA LYS A 282 -6.58 6.39 7.24
C LYS A 282 -6.98 5.24 8.16
N ASN A 283 -8.19 5.33 8.69
CA ASN A 283 -8.89 4.27 9.42
C ASN A 283 -9.97 3.60 8.55
N GLY A 284 -10.37 2.40 8.94
CA GLY A 284 -11.49 1.66 8.38
C GLY A 284 -12.18 0.79 9.44
N ASN A 285 -13.46 0.50 9.21
CA ASN A 285 -14.21 -0.48 9.96
C ASN A 285 -15.34 -1.03 9.10
N THR A 286 -15.48 -2.35 9.02
CA THR A 286 -16.62 -3.04 8.42
C THR A 286 -16.91 -4.32 9.21
N THR A 287 -18.02 -4.99 8.90
CA THR A 287 -18.41 -6.24 9.59
C THR A 287 -17.38 -7.34 9.35
N ASN A 288 -16.86 -7.47 8.12
CA ASN A 288 -15.91 -8.54 7.80
C ASN A 288 -14.46 -8.19 8.20
N ALA A 289 -14.08 -6.92 8.14
CA ALA A 289 -12.72 -6.48 8.44
C ALA A 289 -12.45 -6.31 9.94
N GLY A 290 -13.47 -5.92 10.71
CA GLY A 290 -13.23 -5.26 12.00
C GLY A 290 -12.52 -3.92 11.80
N ALA A 291 -11.88 -3.41 12.85
CA ALA A 291 -11.18 -2.14 12.80
C ALA A 291 -9.81 -2.28 12.10
N THR A 292 -9.52 -1.38 11.17
CA THR A 292 -8.23 -1.30 10.47
C THR A 292 -7.69 0.14 10.53
N PHE A 293 -6.38 0.28 10.57
CA PHE A 293 -5.74 1.59 10.59
C PHE A 293 -4.34 1.55 9.97
N THR A 294 -4.01 2.58 9.20
CA THR A 294 -2.64 2.89 8.81
C THR A 294 -2.31 4.32 9.23
N GLY A 295 -1.23 4.47 10.00
CA GLY A 295 -0.74 5.74 10.49
C GLY A 295 0.64 6.08 9.94
N VAL A 296 0.95 7.37 9.93
CA VAL A 296 2.32 7.88 9.76
C VAL A 296 2.62 8.89 10.87
N ALA A 297 3.80 8.79 11.48
CA ALA A 297 4.24 9.71 12.52
C ALA A 297 5.72 10.06 12.37
N GLU A 298 6.10 11.26 12.79
CA GLU A 298 7.49 11.70 12.85
C GLU A 298 7.89 12.11 14.28
N ARG A 299 9.05 11.62 14.74
CA ARG A 299 9.73 12.07 15.97
C ARG A 299 11.22 12.13 15.71
N ASP A 300 11.85 13.23 16.11
CA ASP A 300 13.31 13.44 16.01
C ASP A 300 13.91 13.14 14.63
N GLY A 301 13.17 13.48 13.56
CA GLY A 301 13.58 13.26 12.17
C GLY A 301 13.43 11.81 11.67
N LYS A 302 12.89 10.90 12.48
CA LYS A 302 12.49 9.55 12.06
C LYS A 302 11.02 9.55 11.68
N VAL A 303 10.69 8.96 10.53
CA VAL A 303 9.32 8.84 10.02
C VAL A 303 8.95 7.37 9.98
N LEU A 304 7.95 6.98 10.77
CA LEU A 304 7.47 5.60 10.82
C LEU A 304 6.09 5.47 10.21
N LEU A 305 5.84 4.31 9.61
CA LEU A 305 4.53 3.82 9.21
C LEU A 305 4.15 2.64 10.08
N VAL A 306 2.89 2.64 10.54
CA VAL A 306 2.32 1.51 11.26
C VAL A 306 0.95 1.18 10.68
N THR A 307 0.75 -0.09 10.32
CA THR A 307 -0.56 -0.61 9.93
C THR A 307 -1.00 -1.67 10.93
N VAL A 308 -2.26 -1.62 11.36
CA VAL A 308 -2.90 -2.54 12.29
C VAL A 308 -4.23 -3.00 11.69
N MET A 309 -4.46 -4.31 11.66
CA MET A 309 -5.67 -4.91 11.12
C MET A 309 -6.31 -5.85 12.12
N ASN A 310 -7.59 -5.60 12.40
CA ASN A 310 -8.49 -6.45 13.18
C ASN A 310 -7.93 -6.81 14.57
N PRO A 311 -7.79 -5.83 15.50
CA PRO A 311 -7.64 -6.11 16.93
C PRO A 311 -8.73 -7.05 17.43
N GLU A 312 -8.35 -8.13 18.10
CA GLU A 312 -9.29 -9.13 18.63
C GLU A 312 -9.92 -8.70 19.97
N LYS A 313 -9.29 -7.78 20.70
CA LYS A 313 -9.87 -7.20 21.91
C LYS A 313 -11.06 -6.30 21.55
N ASP A 314 -12.22 -6.64 22.11
CA ASP A 314 -13.44 -5.84 22.02
C ASP A 314 -13.41 -4.66 23.01
N GLU A 315 -12.46 -3.75 22.77
CA GLU A 315 -12.31 -2.51 23.52
C GLU A 315 -12.47 -1.29 22.60
N SER A 316 -13.00 -0.21 23.15
CA SER A 316 -13.17 1.03 22.39
C SER A 316 -11.82 1.51 21.84
N ASN A 317 -11.82 1.91 20.57
CA ASN A 317 -10.66 2.50 19.90
C ASN A 317 -9.38 1.65 19.94
N GLU A 318 -9.48 0.32 20.11
CA GLU A 318 -8.30 -0.52 20.33
C GLU A 318 -7.30 -0.50 19.17
N VAL A 319 -7.77 -0.39 17.92
CA VAL A 319 -6.89 -0.22 16.75
C VAL A 319 -5.95 0.97 16.88
N TYR A 320 -6.43 2.07 17.47
CA TYR A 320 -5.64 3.28 17.69
C TYR A 320 -4.67 3.11 18.87
N LYS A 321 -5.13 2.49 19.96
CA LYS A 321 -4.31 2.23 21.15
C LYS A 321 -3.15 1.26 20.83
N GLU A 322 -3.43 0.19 20.09
CA GLU A 322 -2.40 -0.74 19.60
C GLU A 322 -1.43 -0.05 18.64
N THR A 323 -1.93 0.75 17.70
CA THR A 323 -1.07 1.53 16.80
C THR A 323 -0.16 2.49 17.56
N ALA A 324 -0.66 3.20 18.58
CA ALA A 324 0.14 4.10 19.41
C ALA A 324 1.27 3.35 20.13
N ARG A 325 0.98 2.18 20.73
CA ARG A 325 1.99 1.33 21.38
C ARG A 325 3.06 0.85 20.39
N LEU A 326 2.65 0.48 19.17
CA LEU A 326 3.57 0.05 18.11
C LEU A 326 4.45 1.21 17.60
N PHE A 327 3.90 2.42 17.49
CA PHE A 327 4.70 3.60 17.19
C PHE A 327 5.70 3.91 18.30
N ASP A 328 5.28 3.89 19.58
CA ASP A 328 6.17 4.16 20.71
C ASP A 328 7.33 3.16 20.73
N TRP A 329 7.03 1.86 20.57
CA TRP A 329 8.07 0.84 20.40
C TRP A 329 8.96 1.12 19.18
N GLY A 330 8.37 1.46 18.03
CA GLY A 330 9.09 1.71 16.79
C GLY A 330 10.10 2.85 16.91
N PHE A 331 9.71 3.96 17.55
CA PHE A 331 10.61 5.09 17.77
C PHE A 331 11.73 4.78 18.76
N GLU A 332 11.48 3.96 19.78
CA GLU A 332 12.52 3.52 20.71
C GLU A 332 13.48 2.49 20.09
N ALA A 333 12.98 1.65 19.18
CA ALA A 333 13.73 0.59 18.50
C ALA A 333 14.50 1.08 17.27
N ALA A 334 14.05 2.17 16.64
CA ALA A 334 14.67 2.72 15.44
C ALA A 334 16.17 3.00 15.65
N GLY A 335 17.00 2.46 14.75
CA GLY A 335 18.48 2.54 14.85
C GLY A 335 19.13 1.56 15.83
N LYS A 336 18.35 0.70 16.50
CA LYS A 336 18.83 -0.37 17.40
C LYS A 336 18.43 -1.76 16.93
N VAL A 337 17.22 -1.88 16.36
CA VAL A 337 16.69 -3.15 15.85
C VAL A 337 17.20 -3.39 14.43
N GLU A 338 17.69 -4.61 14.17
CA GLU A 338 17.97 -5.04 12.80
C GLU A 338 16.65 -5.29 12.06
N PRO A 339 16.47 -4.78 10.83
CA PRO A 339 15.26 -5.01 10.06
C PRO A 339 14.97 -6.50 9.82
N VAL A 340 13.69 -6.86 9.82
CA VAL A 340 13.21 -8.22 9.51
C VAL A 340 12.81 -8.40 8.05
N GLY A 341 12.82 -7.30 7.28
CA GLY A 341 12.50 -7.23 5.86
C GLY A 341 12.50 -5.79 5.38
N GLU A 342 11.93 -5.55 4.20
CA GLU A 342 11.80 -4.23 3.58
C GLU A 342 10.47 -4.07 2.86
N LEU A 343 10.01 -2.83 2.75
CA LEU A 343 8.95 -2.40 1.86
C LEU A 343 9.55 -2.18 0.47
N VAL A 344 9.32 -3.13 -0.43
CA VAL A 344 9.84 -3.07 -1.81
C VAL A 344 9.41 -1.78 -2.53
N PRO A 345 10.26 -1.22 -3.41
CA PRO A 345 9.85 -0.07 -4.23
C PRO A 345 8.83 -0.49 -5.30
N PRO A 346 8.09 0.46 -5.91
CA PRO A 346 7.27 0.18 -7.09
C PRO A 346 8.09 -0.43 -8.24
N LYS A 347 7.46 -1.23 -9.10
CA LYS A 347 8.13 -1.93 -10.21
C LYS A 347 8.87 -0.96 -11.14
N SER A 348 8.26 0.18 -11.45
CA SER A 348 8.86 1.24 -12.28
C SER A 348 10.17 1.79 -11.68
N ALA A 349 10.22 1.96 -10.36
CA ALA A 349 11.41 2.43 -9.65
C ALA A 349 12.52 1.37 -9.60
N ALA A 350 12.14 0.08 -9.40
CA ALA A 350 13.09 -1.04 -9.42
C ALA A 350 13.76 -1.19 -10.80
N GLN A 351 12.99 -1.04 -11.88
CA GLN A 351 13.51 -1.12 -13.26
C GLN A 351 14.43 0.05 -13.62
N ALA A 352 14.13 1.26 -13.13
CA ALA A 352 14.98 2.43 -13.36
C ALA A 352 16.37 2.28 -12.72
N GLY A 353 16.46 1.63 -11.55
CA GLY A 353 17.74 1.31 -10.88
C GLY A 353 18.53 0.17 -11.53
N ALA A 354 17.91 -0.66 -12.37
CA ALA A 354 18.52 -1.81 -13.02
C ALA A 354 19.09 -1.51 -14.43
N ARG A 355 18.94 -0.28 -14.95
CA ARG A 355 19.47 0.09 -16.27
C ARG A 355 20.97 0.39 -16.17
N PRO A 356 21.86 -0.35 -16.86
CA PRO A 356 23.26 0.05 -16.94
C PRO A 356 23.34 1.42 -17.62
N GLY A 357 24.17 2.32 -17.07
CA GLY A 357 24.39 3.67 -17.62
C GLY A 357 24.83 3.62 -19.10
N PRO A 358 24.79 4.76 -19.82
CA PRO A 358 25.12 4.76 -21.23
C PRO A 358 26.54 4.22 -21.42
N SER A 359 26.64 3.05 -22.04
CA SER A 359 27.90 2.55 -22.57
C SER A 359 28.43 3.61 -23.52
N ALA A 360 29.65 4.08 -23.26
CA ALA A 360 30.37 4.99 -24.14
C ALA A 360 30.28 4.49 -25.59
N SER A 361 29.78 5.34 -26.49
CA SER A 361 29.84 5.12 -27.92
C SER A 361 31.31 5.01 -28.35
N PRO A 362 31.70 3.99 -29.14
CA PRO A 362 33.01 3.98 -29.80
C PRO A 362 33.07 5.15 -30.79
N GLY A 363 34.20 5.86 -30.78
CA GLY A 363 34.39 7.17 -31.37
C GLY A 363 34.16 7.28 -32.88
N GLU A 364 33.88 8.52 -33.26
CA GLU A 364 33.83 9.04 -34.62
C GLU A 364 35.07 8.66 -35.43
N ALA A 365 34.84 8.08 -36.59
CA ALA A 365 35.81 8.04 -37.68
C ALA A 365 35.80 9.39 -38.41
N PRO A 366 36.96 10.06 -38.62
CA PRO A 366 37.04 11.15 -39.56
C PRO A 366 37.27 10.58 -40.97
N GLY A 367 36.38 10.92 -41.89
CA GLY A 367 36.49 10.59 -43.31
C GLY A 367 37.65 11.30 -44.00
N GLU A 368 38.32 10.57 -44.89
CA GLU A 368 39.28 11.09 -45.85
C GLU A 368 38.58 11.86 -46.98
N ALA A 369 39.05 13.08 -47.26
CA ALA A 369 38.89 13.73 -48.56
C ALA A 369 40.09 14.65 -48.84
N GLY A 370 40.74 14.44 -50.01
CA GLY A 370 41.36 15.53 -50.78
C GLY A 370 42.90 15.64 -50.80
N GLY A 371 43.52 15.01 -51.80
CA GLY A 371 44.34 15.66 -52.85
C GLY A 371 45.54 16.57 -52.51
N ALA A 372 46.73 16.06 -52.84
CA ALA A 372 47.87 16.68 -53.55
C ALA A 372 48.62 17.93 -53.00
N GLY A 373 49.97 17.80 -52.94
CA GLY A 373 50.87 18.89 -53.35
C GLY A 373 52.01 19.29 -52.41
N THR A 374 53.21 18.76 -52.68
CA THR A 374 54.55 19.41 -52.65
C THR A 374 55.07 20.15 -51.39
N GLY A 375 56.31 19.83 -50.99
CA GLY A 375 57.28 20.85 -50.60
C GLY A 375 58.14 20.62 -49.34
N ALA A 376 59.32 20.00 -49.55
CA ALA A 376 60.65 20.33 -49.02
C ALA A 376 60.94 20.64 -47.52
N ALA A 377 62.04 19.99 -47.08
CA ALA A 377 63.00 20.35 -46.01
C ALA A 377 62.48 20.29 -44.56
N GLY A 378 63.18 19.73 -43.58
CA GLY A 378 64.54 19.22 -43.44
C GLY A 378 64.89 19.20 -41.94
N VAL A 379 65.83 18.33 -41.54
CA VAL A 379 66.49 18.24 -40.21
C VAL A 379 65.62 17.63 -39.10
N GLY A 380 65.80 16.34 -38.73
CA GLY A 380 66.85 15.85 -37.83
C GLY A 380 66.33 15.90 -36.37
N SER A 381 66.12 14.81 -35.62
CA SER A 381 67.16 13.86 -35.19
C SER A 381 66.53 12.70 -34.39
N LYS A 382 67.09 11.50 -34.62
CA LYS A 382 67.30 10.36 -33.71
C LYS A 382 66.15 9.79 -32.86
N ALA A 383 65.75 8.59 -33.27
CA ALA A 383 65.33 7.52 -32.39
C ALA A 383 66.45 7.08 -31.43
N VAL A 384 66.08 6.75 -30.20
CA VAL A 384 66.82 5.80 -29.36
C VAL A 384 65.80 4.85 -28.75
N ALA A 385 65.85 3.59 -29.17
CA ALA A 385 65.19 2.49 -28.50
C ALA A 385 66.07 2.03 -27.33
N SER A 386 65.46 1.73 -26.18
CA SER A 386 66.05 0.78 -25.25
C SER A 386 64.97 0.04 -24.45
N ALA A 387 64.91 -1.26 -24.73
CA ALA A 387 64.83 -2.38 -23.80
C ALA A 387 63.71 -2.44 -22.75
N ALA A 388 63.03 -3.58 -22.80
CA ALA A 388 62.11 -4.11 -21.81
C ALA A 388 62.80 -4.60 -20.53
N ALA A 389 62.12 -4.41 -19.39
CA ALA A 389 61.98 -5.27 -18.21
C ALA A 389 61.15 -4.46 -17.20
N GLY A 390 59.93 -4.82 -16.83
CA GLY A 390 59.60 -5.97 -15.97
C GLY A 390 59.21 -5.43 -14.59
N GLY A 391 57.96 -5.65 -14.17
CA GLY A 391 57.49 -5.32 -12.80
C GLY A 391 56.00 -5.06 -12.75
N GLY A 392 55.23 -6.00 -12.21
CA GLY A 392 53.78 -5.90 -12.01
C GLY A 392 53.36 -5.00 -10.84
N THR A 393 52.08 -5.14 -10.46
CA THR A 393 51.30 -4.43 -9.42
C THR A 393 50.67 -3.12 -9.93
N ASP A 394 49.38 -2.78 -9.79
CA ASP A 394 48.26 -3.42 -9.12
C ASP A 394 46.94 -2.93 -9.74
N GLY A 395 46.02 -3.87 -10.00
CA GLY A 395 44.62 -3.61 -10.34
C GLY A 395 43.78 -3.12 -9.16
N MET A 396 44.35 -2.28 -8.29
CA MET A 396 43.66 -1.73 -7.12
C MET A 396 42.88 -0.44 -7.44
N GLY A 397 43.32 0.34 -8.44
CA GLY A 397 42.70 1.61 -8.81
C GLY A 397 41.36 1.48 -9.55
N VAL A 398 41.19 0.42 -10.34
CA VAL A 398 39.95 0.16 -11.08
C VAL A 398 38.89 -0.49 -10.18
N ALA A 399 39.29 -1.35 -9.24
CA ALA A 399 38.37 -1.96 -8.28
C ALA A 399 37.77 -0.92 -7.32
N LEU A 400 38.57 0.01 -6.77
CA LEU A 400 38.06 1.07 -5.88
C LEU A 400 37.17 2.08 -6.62
N GLY A 401 37.46 2.38 -7.89
CA GLY A 401 36.61 3.26 -8.71
C GLY A 401 35.25 2.65 -9.04
N ILE A 402 35.19 1.34 -9.31
CA ILE A 402 33.95 0.62 -9.59
C ILE A 402 33.13 0.42 -8.31
N THR A 403 33.76 0.02 -7.19
CA THR A 403 33.04 -0.15 -5.92
C THR A 403 32.57 1.20 -5.35
N GLY A 404 33.38 2.26 -5.47
CA GLY A 404 33.00 3.62 -5.07
C GLY A 404 31.90 4.21 -5.96
N GLY A 405 31.97 4.01 -7.28
CA GLY A 405 30.95 4.44 -8.22
C GLY A 405 29.61 3.71 -8.04
N VAL A 406 29.65 2.41 -7.76
CA VAL A 406 28.45 1.60 -7.46
C VAL A 406 27.85 2.00 -6.11
N LEU A 407 28.65 2.27 -5.08
CA LEU A 407 28.14 2.76 -3.80
C LEU A 407 27.54 4.17 -3.91
N VAL A 408 28.13 5.07 -4.70
CA VAL A 408 27.58 6.41 -4.94
C VAL A 408 26.33 6.37 -5.81
N LEU A 409 26.21 5.42 -6.74
CA LEU A 409 25.00 5.22 -7.55
C LEU A 409 23.88 4.50 -6.79
N LEU A 410 24.19 3.54 -5.92
CA LEU A 410 23.22 2.90 -5.03
C LEU A 410 22.77 3.87 -3.93
N ALA A 411 23.70 4.63 -3.33
CA ALA A 411 23.36 5.69 -2.41
C ALA A 411 22.62 6.83 -3.12
N GLY A 412 22.96 7.17 -4.36
CA GLY A 412 22.28 8.17 -5.18
C GLY A 412 20.88 7.76 -5.63
N GLY A 413 20.67 6.47 -5.94
CA GLY A 413 19.37 5.87 -6.23
C GLY A 413 18.48 5.80 -4.99
N ALA A 414 19.04 5.38 -3.85
CA ALA A 414 18.37 5.45 -2.55
C ALA A 414 18.09 6.90 -2.13
N PHE A 415 18.98 7.85 -2.42
CA PHE A 415 18.85 9.27 -2.08
C PHE A 415 17.85 10.02 -2.99
N LEU A 416 17.68 9.61 -4.25
CA LEU A 416 16.63 10.14 -5.14
C LEU A 416 15.24 9.56 -4.81
N VAL A 417 15.19 8.36 -4.24
CA VAL A 417 13.97 7.78 -3.63
C VAL A 417 13.70 8.40 -2.24
N ASN A 418 14.74 8.83 -1.52
CA ASN A 418 14.63 9.46 -0.22
C ASN A 418 14.38 10.98 -0.31
N ARG A 419 13.32 11.35 -1.04
CA ARG A 419 12.80 12.70 -0.98
C ARG A 419 12.29 12.91 0.45
N ARG A 420 13.06 13.63 1.29
CA ARG A 420 12.65 14.08 2.63
C ARG A 420 11.17 14.42 2.55
N TRP A 421 10.35 13.75 3.36
CA TRP A 421 8.92 13.96 3.39
C TRP A 421 8.71 15.17 4.29
N PRO A 422 8.54 16.41 3.81
CA PRO A 422 8.00 17.42 4.68
C PRO A 422 6.59 16.94 5.00
N LEU A 423 6.41 16.32 6.16
CA LEU A 423 5.10 16.25 6.78
C LEU A 423 4.58 17.71 6.81
N PRO A 424 3.31 17.94 6.48
CA PRO A 424 2.78 19.29 6.38
C PRO A 424 3.14 20.12 7.61
N ASP A 425 3.45 21.41 7.43
CA ASP A 425 3.90 22.27 8.54
C ASP A 425 2.91 22.33 9.72
N LEU A 426 1.65 21.97 9.48
CA LEU A 426 0.61 21.77 10.49
C LEU A 426 0.94 20.69 11.53
N VAL A 427 1.77 19.70 11.18
CA VAL A 427 2.25 18.64 12.08
C VAL A 427 3.39 19.18 12.95
N ARG A 428 4.33 19.94 12.37
CA ARG A 428 5.50 20.51 13.07
C ARG A 428 5.15 21.62 14.07
N ARG A 429 3.99 22.28 13.89
CA ARG A 429 3.51 23.36 14.77
C ARG A 429 2.67 22.89 15.96
N ARG A 430 2.31 21.60 16.04
CA ARG A 430 1.63 21.06 17.22
C ARG A 430 2.65 20.88 18.33
N SER A 431 2.44 21.63 19.40
CA SER A 431 3.40 21.97 20.45
C SER A 431 4.26 20.79 20.90
N ARG A 432 5.58 20.97 20.87
CA ARG A 432 6.47 20.33 21.84
C ARG A 432 5.94 20.70 23.24
N PRO A 433 5.83 19.74 24.18
CA PRO A 433 5.41 20.05 25.55
C PRO A 433 6.27 21.15 26.19
#